data_AF-A0A1R1YR23-F1
#
_entry.id   AF-A0A1R1YR23-F1
#
_cell.length_a   1.000
_cell.length_b   1.000
_cell.length_c   1.000
_cell.angle_alpha   90.00
_cell.angle_beta   90.00
_cell.angle_gamma   90.00
#
_symmetry.space_group_name_H-M   'P 1'
#
loop_
_entity.id
_entity.type
_entity.pdbx_description
1 polymer ?
#
loop_
_entity_poly.entity_id
_entity_poly.type
_entity_poly.pdbx_seq_one_letter_code
_entity_poly.pdbx_strand_id
1 'polypeptide(L)'
;MSIVDFLIYSVSFAVFIFLVYTVFNQRFNLFSNKKKNGFLILGLPDSGKTTIWAWFRYIILLPTQTSIKINDEEVEIQAMDRNRKAHLIDIPGNPKIRPQFSQYLPICTGILFVIDSSKISENYHSVAEFLYQILVSNLVFENEIPILFVCNKRDIEKSIDKSAIQDILEAELEELRNTQSNALDKHDDNGDFQNEVFLGLDGAKFKFSQLPNQITFMETSFTTSVDKLPVIVGTSDLLSWVMDQLDE
;
A
#
# COMPACT_ATOMS: atom_id res chain seq x y z
N MET A 1 18.12 -4.79 58.09
CA MET A 1 17.59 -4.18 56.85
C MET A 1 16.71 -3.02 57.29
N SER A 2 17.04 -1.79 56.90
CA SER A 2 16.31 -0.60 57.31
C SER A 2 14.98 -0.50 56.57
N ILE A 3 14.02 0.26 57.13
CA ILE A 3 12.75 0.56 56.45
C ILE A 3 12.99 1.22 55.09
N VAL A 4 14.08 1.97 54.96
CA VAL A 4 14.51 2.62 53.72
C VAL A 4 14.93 1.59 52.68
N ASP A 5 15.68 0.56 53.07
CA ASP A 5 16.07 -0.52 52.17
C ASP A 5 14.83 -1.26 51.63
N PHE A 6 13.85 -1.54 52.50
CA PHE A 6 12.60 -2.18 52.10
C PHE A 6 11.82 -1.35 51.06
N LEU A 7 11.75 -0.03 51.26
CA LEU A 7 11.12 0.91 50.31
C LEU A 7 11.85 0.94 48.97
N ILE A 8 13.19 0.94 48.97
CA ILE A 8 13.99 0.94 47.74
C ILE A 8 13.76 -0.35 46.95
N TYR A 9 13.74 -1.51 47.62
CA TYR A 9 13.46 -2.79 46.95
C TYR A 9 12.03 -2.85 46.41
N SER A 10 11.03 -2.35 47.14
CA SER A 10 9.64 -2.35 46.66
C SER A 10 9.44 -1.47 45.44
N VAL A 11 10.05 -0.27 45.42
CA VAL A 11 9.97 0.64 44.27
C VAL A 11 10.70 0.06 43.06
N SER A 12 11.90 -0.50 43.26
CA SER A 12 12.68 -1.11 42.18
C SER A 12 11.94 -2.30 41.56
N PHE A 13 11.27 -3.12 42.37
CA PHE A 13 10.46 -4.23 41.91
C PHE A 13 9.23 -3.76 41.11
N ALA A 14 8.56 -2.70 41.56
CA ALA A 14 7.42 -2.12 40.83
C ALA A 14 7.83 -1.56 39.46
N VAL A 15 8.97 -0.85 39.38
CA VAL A 15 9.52 -0.35 38.11
C VAL A 15 9.90 -1.51 37.19
N PHE A 16 10.50 -2.57 37.72
CA PHE A 16 10.85 -3.76 36.94
C PHE A 16 9.60 -4.43 36.36
N ILE A 17 8.54 -4.62 37.16
CA ILE A 17 7.26 -5.16 36.67
C ILE A 17 6.66 -4.25 35.59
N PHE A 18 6.70 -2.94 35.77
CA PHE A 18 6.18 -1.99 34.77
C PHE A 18 6.96 -2.07 33.45
N LEU A 19 8.29 -2.15 33.50
CA LEU A 19 9.13 -2.34 32.32
C LEU A 19 8.88 -3.68 31.64
N VAL A 20 8.78 -4.77 32.41
CA VAL A 20 8.44 -6.09 31.87
C VAL A 20 7.05 -6.07 31.23
N TYR A 21 6.06 -5.48 31.88
CA TYR A 21 4.71 -5.37 31.35
C TYR A 21 4.67 -4.55 30.06
N THR A 22 5.34 -3.40 30.01
CA THR A 22 5.40 -2.57 28.80
C THR A 22 6.10 -3.27 27.64
N VAL A 23 7.25 -3.91 27.88
CA VAL A 23 7.96 -4.69 26.85
C VAL A 23 7.13 -5.90 26.41
N PHE A 24 6.50 -6.59 27.36
CA PHE A 24 5.65 -7.75 27.07
C PHE A 24 4.41 -7.34 26.26
N ASN A 25 3.75 -6.24 26.61
CA ASN A 25 2.56 -5.76 25.88
C ASN A 25 2.93 -5.21 24.49
N GLN A 26 4.11 -4.57 24.36
CA GLN A 26 4.67 -4.20 23.05
C GLN A 26 4.96 -5.42 22.17
N ARG A 27 5.50 -6.51 22.75
CA ARG A 27 5.74 -7.76 22.02
C ARG A 27 4.48 -8.59 21.79
N PHE A 28 3.53 -8.59 22.71
CA PHE A 28 2.27 -9.34 22.57
C PHE A 28 1.37 -8.72 21.49
N ASN A 29 1.42 -7.40 21.31
CA ASN A 29 0.79 -6.74 20.15
C ASN A 29 1.46 -7.09 18.81
N LEU A 30 2.71 -7.58 18.80
CA LEU A 30 3.40 -8.11 17.62
C LEU A 30 3.07 -9.60 17.36
N PHE A 31 2.62 -10.35 18.37
CA PHE A 31 2.26 -11.78 18.29
C PHE A 31 0.75 -12.04 18.25
N SER A 32 -0.06 -11.00 18.08
CA SER A 32 -1.46 -11.21 17.70
C SER A 32 -1.48 -11.65 16.24
N ASN A 33 -1.84 -12.91 15.98
CA ASN A 33 -2.30 -13.37 14.67
C ASN A 33 -3.59 -12.61 14.31
N LYS A 34 -3.48 -11.31 14.05
CA LYS A 34 -4.54 -10.54 13.43
C LYS A 34 -4.78 -11.21 12.09
N LYS A 35 -6.04 -11.54 11.80
CA LYS A 35 -6.43 -11.96 10.46
C LYS A 35 -5.91 -10.90 9.50
N LYS A 36 -5.13 -11.32 8.50
CA LYS A 36 -4.73 -10.43 7.41
C LYS A 36 -6.01 -10.11 6.65
N ASN A 37 -6.53 -8.90 6.84
CA ASN A 37 -7.69 -8.36 6.10
C ASN A 37 -7.48 -6.87 5.76
N GLY A 38 -6.22 -6.42 5.73
CA GLY A 38 -5.85 -5.03 5.47
C GLY A 38 -5.66 -4.75 3.99
N PHE A 39 -6.29 -3.70 3.47
CA PHE A 39 -6.01 -3.17 2.15
C PHE A 39 -5.32 -1.82 2.24
N LEU A 40 -4.13 -1.74 1.63
CA LEU A 40 -3.40 -0.48 1.50
C LEU A 40 -3.81 0.24 0.23
N ILE A 41 -4.25 1.48 0.35
CA ILE A 41 -4.57 2.35 -0.78
C ILE A 41 -3.39 3.30 -0.98
N LEU A 42 -2.62 3.03 -2.04
CA LEU A 42 -1.36 3.69 -2.34
C LEU A 42 -1.44 4.41 -3.70
N GLY A 43 -0.51 5.31 -3.95
CA GLY A 43 -0.40 6.10 -5.19
C GLY A 43 0.01 7.56 -4.95
N LEU A 44 0.30 8.28 -6.03
CA LEU A 44 0.71 9.69 -5.99
C LEU A 44 -0.38 10.61 -5.41
N PRO A 45 -0.04 11.84 -4.96
CA PRO A 45 -1.05 12.84 -4.62
C PRO A 45 -2.06 13.02 -5.76
N ASP A 46 -3.30 13.36 -5.40
CA ASP A 46 -4.40 13.61 -6.33
C ASP A 46 -4.85 12.42 -7.20
N SER A 47 -4.31 11.21 -7.05
CA SER A 47 -4.75 10.05 -7.86
C SER A 47 -6.17 9.56 -7.57
N GLY A 48 -6.75 9.96 -6.44
CA GLY A 48 -8.12 9.61 -6.03
C GLY A 48 -8.22 8.57 -4.91
N LYS A 49 -7.10 8.25 -4.24
CA LYS A 49 -7.05 7.31 -3.09
C LYS A 49 -8.11 7.57 -2.04
N THR A 50 -8.16 8.80 -1.51
CA THR A 50 -9.11 9.17 -0.46
C THR A 50 -10.56 9.16 -0.94
N THR A 51 -10.80 9.41 -2.23
CA THR A 51 -12.14 9.29 -2.83
C THR A 51 -12.59 7.83 -2.89
N ILE A 52 -11.70 6.92 -3.29
CA ILE A 52 -11.96 5.47 -3.29
C ILE A 52 -12.16 4.96 -1.85
N TRP A 53 -11.30 5.37 -0.93
CA TRP A 53 -11.43 5.06 0.50
C TRP A 53 -12.78 5.52 1.07
N ALA A 54 -13.16 6.78 0.82
CA ALA A 54 -14.43 7.34 1.27
C ALA A 54 -15.63 6.63 0.63
N TRP A 55 -15.51 6.20 -0.63
CA TRP A 55 -16.53 5.43 -1.30
C TRP A 55 -16.76 4.07 -0.62
N PHE A 56 -15.70 3.32 -0.29
CA PHE A 56 -15.86 2.08 0.48
C PHE A 56 -16.49 2.32 1.86
N ARG A 57 -16.13 3.44 2.51
CA ARG A 57 -16.58 3.72 3.88
C ARG A 57 -18.02 4.20 3.99
N TYR A 58 -18.43 5.08 3.07
CA TYR A 58 -19.69 5.82 3.16
C TYR A 58 -20.66 5.51 2.02
N ILE A 59 -20.22 4.77 0.98
CA ILE A 59 -21.00 4.45 -0.23
C ILE A 59 -21.39 5.73 -1.01
N ILE A 60 -20.80 6.87 -0.68
CA ILE A 60 -20.99 8.16 -1.34
C ILE A 60 -19.64 8.74 -1.73
N LEU A 61 -19.62 9.51 -2.82
CA LEU A 61 -18.43 10.30 -3.14
C LEU A 61 -18.46 11.64 -2.41
N LEU A 62 -17.40 11.90 -1.65
CA LEU A 62 -17.20 13.17 -0.96
C LEU A 62 -16.11 13.98 -1.66
N PRO A 63 -16.25 15.31 -1.79
CA PRO A 63 -15.13 16.16 -2.18
C PRO A 63 -13.96 15.98 -1.21
N THR A 64 -12.77 15.70 -1.72
CA THR A 64 -11.57 15.48 -0.90
C THR A 64 -10.53 16.56 -1.11
N GLN A 65 -9.68 16.75 -0.09
CA GLN A 65 -8.48 17.60 -0.13
C GLN A 65 -7.26 16.71 0.12
N THR A 66 -6.06 17.23 -0.13
CA THR A 66 -4.82 16.48 0.11
C THR A 66 -4.74 15.98 1.55
N SER A 67 -4.76 14.66 1.72
CA SER A 67 -4.65 14.02 3.04
C SER A 67 -3.31 14.36 3.70
N ILE A 68 -3.39 14.79 4.96
CA ILE A 68 -2.22 15.10 5.81
C ILE A 68 -1.97 13.97 6.83
N LYS A 69 -3.01 13.18 7.13
CA LYS A 69 -2.97 12.05 8.07
C LYS A 69 -3.42 10.78 7.36
N ILE A 70 -2.90 9.65 7.81
CA ILE A 70 -3.34 8.32 7.37
C ILE A 70 -4.75 8.07 7.91
N ASN A 71 -5.65 7.61 7.03
CA ASN A 71 -6.96 7.11 7.43
C ASN A 71 -6.84 5.58 7.56
N ASP A 72 -7.13 5.05 8.74
CA ASP A 72 -7.04 3.63 9.09
C ASP A 72 -8.33 3.27 9.84
N GLU A 73 -9.24 2.59 9.15
CA GLU A 73 -10.54 2.19 9.70
C GLU A 73 -10.89 0.76 9.30
N GLU A 74 -11.53 0.03 10.22
CA GLU A 74 -12.26 -1.20 9.87
C GLU A 74 -13.60 -0.80 9.24
N VAL A 75 -13.86 -1.30 8.03
CA VAL A 75 -15.11 -1.07 7.31
C VAL A 75 -15.79 -2.40 6.98
N GLU A 76 -17.10 -2.34 6.82
CA GLU A 76 -17.91 -3.46 6.39
C GLU A 76 -18.12 -3.36 4.88
N ILE A 77 -17.44 -4.22 4.12
CA ILE A 77 -17.56 -4.29 2.66
C ILE A 77 -18.72 -5.21 2.34
N GLN A 78 -19.69 -4.68 1.59
CA GLN A 78 -20.86 -5.42 1.12
C GLN A 78 -20.79 -5.55 -0.40
N ALA A 79 -20.87 -6.78 -0.89
CA ALA A 79 -20.96 -7.07 -2.32
C ALA A 79 -21.98 -8.19 -2.55
N MET A 80 -23.05 -7.87 -3.26
CA MET A 80 -24.19 -8.78 -3.48
C MET A 80 -24.75 -9.31 -2.14
N ASP A 81 -24.65 -10.61 -1.87
CA ASP A 81 -25.06 -11.30 -0.65
C ASP A 81 -23.91 -11.54 0.35
N ARG A 82 -22.68 -11.12 -0.01
CA ARG A 82 -21.48 -11.26 0.82
C ARG A 82 -21.24 -10.01 1.65
N ASN A 83 -20.82 -10.25 2.89
CA ASN A 83 -20.44 -9.21 3.83
C ASN A 83 -19.14 -9.60 4.56
N ARG A 84 -18.14 -8.74 4.52
CA ARG A 84 -16.81 -8.96 5.11
C ARG A 84 -16.30 -7.69 5.77
N LYS A 85 -15.59 -7.88 6.88
CA LYS A 85 -14.84 -6.80 7.53
C LYS A 85 -13.45 -6.71 6.94
N ALA A 86 -13.07 -5.51 6.52
CA ALA A 86 -11.74 -5.21 6.00
C ALA A 86 -11.18 -3.97 6.70
N HIS A 87 -9.88 -3.96 6.94
CA HIS A 87 -9.18 -2.74 7.35
C HIS A 87 -8.75 -1.97 6.10
N LEU A 88 -9.23 -0.75 5.91
CA LEU A 88 -8.83 0.10 4.80
C LEU A 88 -7.89 1.20 5.27
N ILE A 89 -6.70 1.22 4.69
CA ILE A 89 -5.63 2.16 5.04
C ILE A 89 -5.32 3.06 3.85
N ASP A 90 -5.75 4.32 3.90
CA ASP A 90 -5.41 5.37 2.92
C ASP A 90 -4.12 6.07 3.34
N ILE A 91 -3.04 5.83 2.60
CA ILE A 91 -1.74 6.47 2.83
C ILE A 91 -1.66 7.76 2.02
N PRO A 92 -1.38 8.92 2.64
CA PRO A 92 -1.14 10.16 1.93
C PRO A 92 -0.04 10.02 0.87
N GLY A 93 -0.32 10.50 -0.33
CA GLY A 93 0.63 10.43 -1.45
C GLY A 93 1.84 11.35 -1.29
N ASN A 94 1.90 12.20 -0.27
CA ASN A 94 3.02 13.11 -0.03
C ASN A 94 4.32 12.30 0.21
N PRO A 95 5.42 12.56 -0.51
CA PRO A 95 6.68 11.83 -0.35
C PRO A 95 7.20 11.72 1.09
N LYS A 96 6.91 12.69 1.97
CA LYS A 96 7.33 12.65 3.38
C LYS A 96 6.55 11.66 4.25
N ILE A 97 5.30 11.39 3.89
CA ILE A 97 4.39 10.52 4.66
C ILE A 97 4.34 9.13 4.04
N ARG A 98 4.44 9.06 2.72
CA ARG A 98 4.34 7.85 1.92
C ARG A 98 5.11 6.64 2.47
N PRO A 99 6.38 6.73 2.93
CA PRO A 99 7.12 5.58 3.47
C PRO A 99 6.45 4.87 4.65
N GLN A 100 5.50 5.54 5.33
CA GLN A 100 4.71 4.97 6.41
C GLN A 100 3.79 3.81 5.95
N PHE A 101 3.64 3.54 4.65
CA PHE A 101 2.90 2.34 4.19
C PHE A 101 3.51 1.04 4.74
N SER A 102 4.83 1.00 4.91
CA SER A 102 5.58 -0.18 5.36
C SER A 102 5.12 -0.72 6.72
N GLN A 103 4.63 0.15 7.61
CA GLN A 103 4.15 -0.26 8.94
C GLN A 103 2.85 -1.09 8.89
N TYR A 104 2.15 -1.09 7.76
CA TYR A 104 0.89 -1.81 7.56
C TYR A 104 1.04 -3.09 6.73
N LEU A 105 2.19 -3.31 6.10
CA LEU A 105 2.46 -4.53 5.33
C LEU A 105 2.24 -5.83 6.13
N PRO A 106 2.56 -5.92 7.45
CA PRO A 106 2.32 -7.16 8.20
C PRO A 106 0.86 -7.62 8.29
N ILE A 107 -0.11 -6.70 8.15
CA ILE A 107 -1.55 -7.01 8.18
C ILE A 107 -2.19 -6.93 6.80
N CYS A 108 -1.40 -6.65 5.76
CA CYS A 108 -1.89 -6.39 4.41
C CYS A 108 -2.22 -7.70 3.69
N THR A 109 -3.42 -7.75 3.13
CA THR A 109 -3.93 -8.81 2.26
C THR A 109 -3.94 -8.39 0.80
N GLY A 110 -4.00 -7.09 0.52
CA GLY A 110 -3.94 -6.60 -0.85
C GLY A 110 -3.59 -5.12 -0.93
N ILE A 111 -3.01 -4.71 -2.06
CA ILE A 111 -2.63 -3.32 -2.33
C ILE A 111 -3.48 -2.79 -3.47
N LEU A 112 -4.18 -1.68 -3.23
CA LEU A 112 -4.85 -0.87 -4.24
C LEU A 112 -3.92 0.27 -4.65
N PHE A 113 -3.20 0.10 -5.76
CA PHE A 113 -2.30 1.13 -6.28
C PHE A 113 -3.02 2.03 -7.28
N VAL A 114 -3.42 3.22 -6.84
CA VAL A 114 -4.28 4.15 -7.57
C VAL A 114 -3.45 5.10 -8.44
N ILE A 115 -3.73 5.08 -9.74
CA ILE A 115 -3.05 5.89 -10.77
C ILE A 115 -4.04 6.89 -11.36
N ASP A 116 -3.62 8.15 -11.51
CA ASP A 116 -4.36 9.13 -12.32
C ASP A 116 -4.06 8.88 -13.80
N SER A 117 -5.00 8.25 -14.50
CA SER A 117 -4.84 7.88 -15.91
C SER A 117 -4.68 9.09 -16.82
N SER A 118 -5.13 10.28 -16.41
CA SER A 118 -5.03 11.52 -17.19
C SER A 118 -3.68 12.24 -17.05
N LYS A 119 -2.90 11.89 -16.03
CA LYS A 119 -1.59 12.53 -15.74
C LYS A 119 -0.41 11.58 -15.89
N ILE A 120 -0.64 10.31 -16.19
CA ILE A 120 0.42 9.30 -16.27
C ILE A 120 1.54 9.68 -17.25
N SER A 121 1.21 10.31 -18.39
CA SER A 121 2.23 10.82 -19.34
C SER A 121 3.20 11.83 -18.75
N GLU A 122 2.78 12.58 -17.72
CA GLU A 122 3.57 13.64 -17.09
C GLU A 122 4.31 13.13 -15.85
N ASN A 123 3.80 12.09 -15.19
CA ASN A 123 4.28 11.67 -13.87
C ASN A 123 4.70 10.18 -13.77
N TYR A 124 4.76 9.46 -14.89
CA TYR A 124 5.13 8.03 -14.92
C TYR A 124 6.40 7.72 -14.13
N HIS A 125 7.44 8.55 -14.22
CA HIS A 125 8.69 8.37 -13.46
C HIS A 125 8.43 8.32 -11.94
N SER A 126 7.65 9.27 -11.42
CA SER A 126 7.32 9.32 -9.99
C SER A 126 6.37 8.20 -9.56
N VAL A 127 5.49 7.73 -10.45
CA VAL A 127 4.63 6.58 -10.21
C VAL A 127 5.47 5.30 -10.13
N ALA A 128 6.36 5.08 -11.10
CA ALA A 128 7.22 3.92 -11.18
C ALA A 128 8.24 3.87 -10.04
N GLU A 129 8.83 5.00 -9.64
CA GLU A 129 9.75 5.06 -8.49
C GLU A 129 9.05 4.63 -7.20
N PHE A 130 7.81 5.08 -6.98
CA PHE A 130 7.06 4.64 -5.80
C PHE A 130 6.68 3.16 -5.90
N LEU A 131 6.23 2.72 -7.08
CA LEU A 131 5.89 1.33 -7.29
C LEU A 131 7.10 0.43 -7.05
N TYR A 132 8.29 0.83 -7.53
CA TYR A 132 9.54 0.12 -7.30
C TYR A 132 9.79 -0.07 -5.79
N GLN A 133 9.66 0.98 -4.99
CA GLN A 133 9.81 0.90 -3.52
C GLN A 133 8.84 -0.08 -2.85
N ILE A 134 7.63 -0.23 -3.39
CA ILE A 134 6.64 -1.20 -2.89
C ILE A 134 7.07 -2.62 -3.29
N LEU A 135 7.41 -2.82 -4.57
CA LEU A 135 7.71 -4.14 -5.12
C LEU A 135 8.99 -4.76 -4.54
N VAL A 136 10.00 -3.95 -4.22
CA VAL A 136 11.24 -4.44 -3.59
C VAL A 136 11.11 -4.66 -2.08
N SER A 137 9.95 -4.38 -1.49
CA SER A 137 9.73 -4.68 -0.08
C SER A 137 9.66 -6.19 0.14
N ASN A 138 10.52 -6.72 1.02
CA ASN A 138 10.55 -8.14 1.36
C ASN A 138 9.17 -8.66 1.79
N LEU A 139 8.40 -7.88 2.55
CA LEU A 139 7.06 -8.30 2.97
C LEU A 139 6.07 -8.39 1.81
N VAL A 140 6.19 -7.53 0.79
CA VAL A 140 5.35 -7.59 -0.41
C VAL A 140 5.74 -8.80 -1.26
N PHE A 141 7.04 -9.03 -1.43
CA PHE A 141 7.56 -10.12 -2.25
C PHE A 141 7.33 -11.50 -1.60
N GLU A 142 7.76 -11.70 -0.35
CA GLU A 142 7.69 -12.99 0.34
C GLU A 142 6.27 -13.43 0.69
N ASN A 143 5.36 -12.49 0.98
CA ASN A 143 3.95 -12.82 1.22
C ASN A 143 3.12 -12.80 -0.08
N GLU A 144 3.76 -12.60 -1.23
CA GLU A 144 3.12 -12.56 -2.55
C GLU A 144 1.89 -11.63 -2.60
N ILE A 145 1.96 -10.50 -1.87
CA ILE A 145 0.80 -9.63 -1.65
C ILE A 145 0.20 -9.20 -3.00
N PRO A 146 -1.07 -9.49 -3.27
CA PRO A 146 -1.72 -9.17 -4.54
C PRO A 146 -1.88 -7.66 -4.71
N ILE A 147 -1.66 -7.17 -5.93
CA ILE A 147 -1.67 -5.74 -6.25
C ILE A 147 -2.67 -5.47 -7.38
N LEU A 148 -3.67 -4.64 -7.08
CA LEU A 148 -4.61 -4.10 -8.04
C LEU A 148 -4.19 -2.68 -8.42
N PHE A 149 -3.82 -2.50 -9.69
CA PHE A 149 -3.65 -1.20 -10.29
C PHE A 149 -5.00 -0.61 -10.68
N VAL A 150 -5.38 0.46 -9.98
CA VAL A 150 -6.64 1.17 -10.21
C VAL A 150 -6.35 2.39 -11.08
N CYS A 151 -6.50 2.23 -12.39
CA CYS A 151 -6.35 3.30 -13.38
C CYS A 151 -7.59 4.21 -13.32
N ASN A 152 -7.53 5.23 -12.45
CA ASN A 152 -8.63 6.11 -12.12
C ASN A 152 -8.72 7.33 -13.07
N LYS A 153 -9.85 8.04 -13.02
CA LYS A 153 -10.16 9.25 -13.80
C LYS A 153 -10.23 9.04 -15.31
N ARG A 154 -10.77 7.89 -15.73
CA ARG A 154 -10.99 7.53 -17.14
C ARG A 154 -12.06 8.38 -17.85
N ASP A 155 -12.81 9.20 -17.10
CA ASP A 155 -13.76 10.19 -17.61
C ASP A 155 -13.08 11.43 -18.23
N ILE A 156 -11.77 11.62 -17.99
CA ILE A 156 -11.01 12.74 -18.55
C ILE A 156 -10.54 12.38 -19.95
N GLU A 157 -10.73 13.28 -20.93
CA GLU A 157 -10.41 13.05 -22.35
C GLU A 157 -8.95 12.63 -22.60
N LYS A 158 -8.00 13.17 -21.81
CA LYS A 158 -6.57 12.84 -21.89
C LYS A 158 -6.18 11.53 -21.20
N SER A 159 -7.13 10.77 -20.69
CA SER A 159 -6.83 9.57 -19.92
C SER A 159 -6.31 8.42 -20.80
N ILE A 160 -5.28 7.74 -20.31
CA ILE A 160 -4.65 6.58 -20.97
C ILE A 160 -5.27 5.28 -20.48
N ASP A 161 -5.46 4.31 -21.37
CA ASP A 161 -6.03 3.00 -21.04
C ASP A 161 -5.06 2.16 -20.18
N LYS A 162 -5.63 1.19 -19.46
CA LYS A 162 -4.84 0.38 -18.52
C LYS A 162 -3.72 -0.43 -19.19
N SER A 163 -3.87 -0.83 -20.45
CA SER A 163 -2.84 -1.64 -21.15
C SER A 163 -1.63 -0.79 -21.51
N ALA A 164 -1.85 0.43 -22.02
CA ALA A 164 -0.78 1.39 -22.25
C ALA A 164 -0.12 1.86 -20.94
N ILE A 165 -0.88 2.03 -19.84
CA ILE A 165 -0.29 2.31 -18.52
C ILE A 165 0.62 1.17 -18.07
N GLN A 166 0.19 -0.08 -18.25
CA GLN A 166 1.00 -1.25 -17.93
C GLN A 166 2.33 -1.23 -18.71
N ASP A 167 2.28 -1.01 -20.03
CA ASP A 167 3.48 -0.95 -20.87
C ASP A 167 4.43 0.19 -20.45
N ILE A 168 3.90 1.37 -20.12
CA ILE A 168 4.68 2.51 -19.62
C ILE A 168 5.41 2.15 -18.32
N LEU A 169 4.70 1.55 -17.37
CA LEU A 169 5.28 1.20 -16.07
C LEU A 169 6.30 0.07 -16.18
N GLU A 170 6.05 -0.93 -17.03
CA GLU A 170 7.03 -2.01 -17.26
C GLU A 170 8.33 -1.47 -17.87
N ALA A 171 8.23 -0.55 -18.84
CA ALA A 171 9.39 0.10 -19.44
C ALA A 171 10.17 0.95 -18.42
N GLU A 172 9.47 1.71 -17.58
CA GLU A 172 10.14 2.56 -16.59
C GLU A 172 10.76 1.75 -15.44
N LEU A 173 10.10 0.67 -15.01
CA LEU A 173 10.66 -0.24 -14.00
C LEU A 173 11.90 -0.98 -14.50
N GLU A 174 11.98 -1.28 -15.80
CA GLU A 174 13.19 -1.81 -16.44
C GLU A 174 14.38 -0.84 -16.26
N GLU A 175 14.18 0.44 -16.56
CA GLU A 175 15.22 1.46 -16.41
C GLU A 175 15.62 1.65 -14.94
N LEU A 176 14.64 1.66 -14.03
CA LEU A 176 14.88 1.79 -12.59
C LEU A 176 15.68 0.61 -12.04
N ARG A 177 15.30 -0.64 -12.34
CA ARG A 177 16.03 -1.81 -11.82
C ARG A 177 17.46 -1.88 -12.36
N ASN A 178 17.68 -1.49 -13.63
CA ASN A 178 19.00 -1.43 -14.23
C ASN A 178 19.86 -0.32 -13.60
N THR A 179 19.25 0.81 -13.23
CA THR A 179 19.98 1.90 -12.55
C THR A 179 20.42 1.48 -11.14
N GLN A 180 19.55 0.78 -10.41
CA GLN A 180 19.85 0.31 -9.05
C GLN A 180 20.91 -0.79 -9.04
N SER A 181 20.82 -1.80 -9.93
CA SER A 181 21.84 -2.85 -10.02
C SER A 181 23.24 -2.30 -10.34
N ASN A 182 23.33 -1.37 -11.29
CA ASN A 182 24.59 -0.71 -11.66
C ASN A 182 25.16 0.20 -10.54
N ALA A 183 24.33 0.66 -9.61
CA ALA A 183 24.78 1.45 -8.46
C ALA A 183 25.42 0.57 -7.38
N LEU A 184 24.88 -0.65 -7.19
CA LEU A 184 25.38 -1.64 -6.24
C LEU A 184 26.73 -2.22 -6.66
N ASP A 185 26.93 -2.50 -7.95
CA ASP A 185 28.20 -2.98 -8.51
C ASP A 185 29.39 -2.03 -8.27
N LYS A 186 29.13 -0.77 -7.90
CA LYS A 186 30.15 0.25 -7.63
C LYS A 186 30.54 0.38 -6.15
N HIS A 187 29.85 -0.31 -5.24
CA HIS A 187 29.99 -0.07 -3.79
C HIS A 187 30.49 -1.26 -2.95
N ASP A 188 30.89 -2.37 -3.58
CA ASP A 188 31.22 -3.59 -2.83
C ASP A 188 32.70 -3.69 -2.42
N ASP A 189 33.01 -3.11 -1.25
CA ASP A 189 34.24 -3.40 -0.49
C ASP A 189 33.95 -3.70 1.01
N ASN A 190 32.67 -3.76 1.41
CA ASN A 190 32.26 -3.97 2.81
C ASN A 190 31.04 -4.91 2.95
N GLY A 191 31.07 -6.08 2.30
CA GLY A 191 30.63 -7.39 2.82
C GLY A 191 29.30 -7.61 3.56
N ASP A 192 28.36 -6.67 3.60
CA ASP A 192 27.02 -6.86 4.17
C ASP A 192 26.00 -6.97 3.03
N PHE A 193 25.82 -8.20 2.52
CA PHE A 193 24.77 -8.51 1.56
C PHE A 193 23.41 -8.40 2.26
N GLN A 194 22.78 -7.22 2.21
CA GLN A 194 21.32 -7.20 2.33
C GLN A 194 20.78 -7.95 1.11
N ASN A 195 19.96 -8.98 1.34
CA ASN A 195 19.23 -9.68 0.29
C ASN A 195 18.24 -8.70 -0.35
N GLU A 196 18.73 -7.84 -1.26
CA GLU A 196 17.88 -6.92 -1.99
C GLU A 196 17.10 -7.70 -3.06
N VAL A 197 15.78 -7.51 -3.06
CA VAL A 197 14.87 -8.16 -4.00
C VAL A 197 15.12 -7.60 -5.40
N PHE A 198 15.62 -8.45 -6.30
CA PHE A 198 15.70 -8.12 -7.72
C PHE A 198 14.32 -8.27 -8.38
N LEU A 199 13.88 -7.27 -9.13
CA LEU A 199 12.57 -7.28 -9.80
C LEU A 199 12.62 -8.02 -11.14
N GLY A 200 11.82 -9.09 -11.24
CA GLY A 200 11.65 -9.89 -12.45
C GLY A 200 12.82 -10.84 -12.71
N LEU A 201 13.07 -11.14 -13.97
CA LEU A 201 14.12 -12.08 -14.39
C LEU A 201 15.36 -11.33 -14.87
N ASP A 202 16.54 -11.80 -14.45
CA ASP A 202 17.81 -11.26 -14.94
C ASP A 202 18.02 -11.61 -16.43
N GLY A 203 18.58 -10.68 -17.19
CA GLY A 203 18.83 -10.82 -18.63
C GLY A 203 17.58 -10.80 -19.54
N ALA A 204 16.36 -10.70 -18.98
CA ALA A 204 15.12 -10.53 -19.74
C ALA A 204 14.47 -9.19 -19.41
N LYS A 205 13.78 -8.56 -20.38
CA LYS A 205 13.03 -7.32 -20.12
C LYS A 205 11.97 -7.54 -19.05
N PHE A 206 11.86 -6.59 -18.13
CA PHE A 206 10.88 -6.63 -17.05
C PHE A 206 9.45 -6.72 -17.58
N LYS A 207 8.66 -7.59 -16.96
CA LYS A 207 7.20 -7.72 -17.14
C LYS A 207 6.56 -8.03 -15.80
N PHE A 208 5.37 -7.49 -15.53
CA PHE A 208 4.68 -7.77 -14.27
C PHE A 208 4.38 -9.27 -14.07
N SER A 209 4.19 -10.02 -15.15
CA SER A 209 3.97 -11.47 -15.11
C SER A 209 5.16 -12.28 -14.58
N GLN A 210 6.33 -11.65 -14.42
CA GLN A 210 7.52 -12.27 -13.84
C GLN A 210 7.55 -12.17 -12.30
N LEU A 211 6.66 -11.36 -11.71
CA LEU A 211 6.56 -11.22 -10.26
C LEU A 211 5.75 -12.39 -9.67
N PRO A 212 6.04 -12.80 -8.43
CA PRO A 212 5.24 -13.82 -7.74
C PRO A 212 3.86 -13.29 -7.34
N ASN A 213 3.74 -11.97 -7.16
CA ASN A 213 2.49 -11.30 -6.78
C ASN A 213 1.42 -11.42 -7.87
N GLN A 214 0.16 -11.62 -7.47
CA GLN A 214 -0.95 -11.48 -8.41
C GLN A 214 -1.13 -10.00 -8.80
N ILE A 215 -0.83 -9.68 -10.05
CA ILE A 215 -0.96 -8.33 -10.59
C ILE A 215 -2.21 -8.21 -11.47
N THR A 216 -3.11 -7.30 -11.13
CA THR A 216 -4.33 -7.00 -11.91
C THR A 216 -4.41 -5.52 -12.25
N PHE A 217 -4.89 -5.18 -13.44
CA PHE A 217 -5.17 -3.80 -13.85
C PHE A 217 -6.67 -3.61 -14.14
N MET A 218 -7.23 -2.53 -13.61
CA MET A 218 -8.63 -2.15 -13.83
C MET A 218 -8.77 -0.65 -14.13
N GLU A 219 -9.90 -0.29 -14.71
CA GLU A 219 -10.23 1.09 -15.07
C GLU A 219 -11.39 1.59 -14.21
N THR A 220 -11.25 2.79 -13.65
CA THR A 220 -12.29 3.42 -12.84
C THR A 220 -12.46 4.89 -13.15
N SER A 221 -13.61 5.42 -12.77
CA SER A 221 -13.83 6.85 -12.63
C SER A 221 -14.54 7.09 -11.31
N PHE A 222 -13.85 7.76 -10.39
CA PHE A 222 -14.40 8.25 -9.13
C PHE A 222 -14.24 9.77 -9.12
N THR A 223 -15.14 10.48 -9.80
CA THR A 223 -15.05 11.92 -9.97
C THR A 223 -16.16 12.62 -9.19
N THR A 224 -15.75 13.55 -8.32
CA THR A 224 -16.63 14.54 -7.68
C THR A 224 -16.33 15.92 -8.23
N SER A 225 -17.35 16.65 -8.64
CA SER A 225 -17.25 18.07 -8.96
C SER A 225 -18.37 18.82 -8.25
N VAL A 226 -18.15 20.10 -7.94
CA VAL A 226 -19.21 20.98 -7.43
C VAL A 226 -20.28 21.23 -8.52
N ASP A 227 -19.87 21.22 -9.80
CA ASP A 227 -20.70 21.65 -10.92
C ASP A 227 -21.23 20.49 -11.79
N LYS A 228 -20.83 19.25 -11.51
CA LYS A 228 -21.23 18.06 -12.29
C LYS A 228 -21.69 16.94 -11.37
N LEU A 229 -22.61 16.12 -11.86
CA LEU A 229 -23.01 14.89 -11.17
C LEU A 229 -21.80 13.98 -10.93
N PRO A 230 -21.75 13.26 -9.79
CA PRO A 230 -20.69 12.32 -9.52
C PRO A 230 -20.65 11.23 -10.59
N VAL A 231 -19.45 10.94 -11.11
CA VAL A 231 -19.21 9.82 -12.01
C VAL A 231 -18.57 8.70 -11.20
N ILE A 232 -19.23 7.54 -11.22
CA ILE A 232 -18.79 6.33 -10.52
C ILE A 232 -18.84 5.18 -11.54
N VAL A 233 -17.66 4.69 -11.95
CA VAL A 233 -17.51 3.57 -12.90
C VAL A 233 -16.43 2.62 -12.40
N GLY A 234 -16.65 1.31 -12.61
CA GLY A 234 -15.71 0.25 -12.24
C GLY A 234 -15.85 -0.28 -10.80
N THR A 235 -16.87 0.17 -10.06
CA THR A 235 -17.07 -0.22 -8.67
C THR A 235 -17.37 -1.71 -8.47
N SER A 236 -18.08 -2.34 -9.41
CA SER A 236 -18.36 -3.79 -9.37
C SER A 236 -17.09 -4.61 -9.36
N ASP A 237 -16.16 -4.28 -10.26
CA ASP A 237 -14.93 -5.03 -10.49
C ASP A 237 -13.96 -4.80 -9.32
N LEU A 238 -13.89 -3.56 -8.83
CA LEU A 238 -13.14 -3.22 -7.63
C LEU A 238 -13.66 -3.96 -6.40
N LEU A 239 -14.98 -3.99 -6.18
CA LEU A 239 -15.58 -4.73 -5.07
C LEU A 239 -15.37 -6.23 -5.19
N SER A 240 -15.51 -6.79 -6.40
CA SER A 240 -15.28 -8.21 -6.65
C SER A 240 -13.85 -8.57 -6.28
N TRP A 241 -12.86 -7.82 -6.80
CA TRP A 241 -11.46 -8.11 -6.51
C TRP A 241 -11.16 -8.06 -5.01
N VAL A 242 -11.62 -7.02 -4.31
CA VAL A 242 -11.42 -6.89 -2.86
C VAL A 242 -12.10 -8.03 -2.08
N MET A 243 -13.29 -8.46 -2.49
CA MET A 243 -13.99 -9.57 -1.85
C MET A 243 -13.31 -10.91 -2.09
N ASP A 244 -12.77 -11.13 -3.29
CA ASP A 244 -12.07 -12.36 -3.62
C ASP A 244 -10.81 -12.49 -2.75
N GLN A 245 -10.07 -11.39 -2.54
CA GLN A 245 -8.92 -11.36 -1.62
C GLN A 245 -9.30 -11.55 -0.14
N LEU A 246 -10.55 -11.30 0.25
CA LEU A 246 -11.04 -11.53 1.63
C LEU A 246 -11.53 -12.96 1.86
N ASP A 247 -11.79 -13.70 0.79
CA ASP A 247 -12.30 -15.08 0.83
C ASP A 247 -11.17 -16.14 0.69
N GLU A 248 -9.97 -15.74 0.28
CA GLU A 248 -8.73 -16.56 0.27
C GLU A 248 -8.17 -16.79 1.69
#